data_AF-A0A973DM85-F1
#
_entry.id   AF-A0A973DM85-F1
#
_cell.length_a   1.000
_cell.length_b   1.000
_cell.length_c   1.000
_cell.angle_alpha   90.00
_cell.angle_beta   90.00
_cell.angle_gamma   90.00
#
_symmetry.space_group_name_H-M   'P 1'
#
loop_
_entity.id
_entity.type
_entity.pdbx_description
1 polymer ?
#
loop_
_entity_poly.entity_id
_entity_poly.type
_entity_poly.pdbx_seq_one_letter_code
_entity_poly.pdbx_strand_id
1 'polypeptide(L)'
;MNIKHNIALSSLVLAMGFPAYAAVQTEATIENTDKNIEKISIVGVRSDRVSKGATGLTMELNETPQSISVISAEQIKNFAANSINTALKMATGITVEQGETTRTSYTSRGF
;
A
#
# COMPACT_ATOMS: atom_id res chain seq x y z
N MET A 1 -64.90 -58.81 7.28
CA MET A 1 -64.80 -58.70 8.75
C MET A 1 -63.32 -58.67 9.11
N ASN A 2 -62.84 -57.54 9.64
CA ASN A 2 -61.89 -57.42 10.78
C ASN A 2 -60.54 -58.20 10.68
N ILE A 3 -59.34 -57.63 10.82
CA ILE A 3 -58.81 -56.67 11.81
C ILE A 3 -57.43 -56.14 11.33
N LYS A 4 -57.05 -54.92 11.76
CA LYS A 4 -55.73 -54.26 11.61
C LYS A 4 -54.68 -54.83 12.58
N HIS A 5 -53.39 -54.57 12.38
CA HIS A 5 -52.47 -53.94 13.36
C HIS A 5 -51.03 -53.85 12.80
N ASN A 6 -50.32 -52.84 13.32
CA ASN A 6 -49.11 -52.19 12.81
C ASN A 6 -47.82 -52.63 13.52
N ILE A 7 -46.71 -52.50 12.77
CA ILE A 7 -45.28 -52.35 13.15
C ILE A 7 -44.61 -53.53 13.88
N ALA A 8 -43.65 -54.13 13.18
CA ALA A 8 -42.52 -54.86 13.77
C ALA A 8 -41.22 -54.54 13.01
N LEU A 9 -40.14 -54.42 13.79
CA LEU A 9 -38.74 -54.23 13.40
C LEU A 9 -38.19 -55.32 12.46
N SER A 10 -37.08 -54.98 11.77
CA SER A 10 -36.05 -55.82 11.11
C SER A 10 -35.96 -55.51 9.60
N SER A 11 -34.81 -55.26 8.97
CA SER A 11 -33.55 -56.02 8.96
C SER A 11 -32.32 -55.07 8.83
N LEU A 12 -31.27 -55.21 9.64
CA LEU A 12 -30.14 -56.15 9.52
C LEU A 12 -29.54 -56.24 8.10
N VAL A 13 -28.46 -55.49 7.84
CA VAL A 13 -27.30 -56.00 7.08
C VAL A 13 -26.00 -55.44 7.69
N LEU A 14 -25.16 -56.39 8.06
CA LEU A 14 -23.81 -56.31 8.60
C LEU A 14 -22.79 -56.14 7.45
N ALA A 15 -21.91 -55.14 7.52
CA ALA A 15 -20.68 -55.09 6.74
C ALA A 15 -19.51 -54.74 7.68
N MET A 16 -18.58 -55.70 7.77
CA MET A 16 -17.41 -55.70 8.65
C MET A 16 -16.27 -54.88 8.02
N GLY A 17 -15.55 -54.11 8.84
CA GLY A 17 -14.25 -53.52 8.46
C GLY A 17 -13.78 -52.42 9.42
N PHE A 18 -12.78 -52.75 10.24
CA PHE A 18 -11.99 -51.93 11.18
C PHE A 18 -12.50 -51.78 12.64
N PRO A 19 -11.70 -52.17 13.66
CA PRO A 19 -12.03 -51.93 15.06
C PRO A 19 -11.70 -50.48 15.44
N ALA A 20 -12.69 -49.82 16.04
CA ALA A 20 -12.56 -48.56 16.75
C ALA A 20 -12.21 -48.82 18.23
N TYR A 21 -11.11 -48.24 18.69
CA TYR A 21 -10.82 -47.77 20.05
C TYR A 21 -9.98 -46.49 19.84
N ALA A 22 -10.15 -45.34 20.50
CA ALA A 22 -10.85 -44.97 21.71
C ALA A 22 -11.18 -43.46 21.66
N ALA A 23 -12.16 -43.05 22.45
CA ALA A 23 -12.50 -41.66 22.71
C ALA A 23 -11.41 -40.97 23.57
N VAL A 24 -11.02 -39.74 23.20
CA VAL A 24 -10.69 -38.65 24.14
C VAL A 24 -11.06 -37.31 23.48
N GLN A 25 -11.88 -36.57 24.21
CA GLN A 25 -12.33 -35.21 23.98
C GLN A 25 -11.43 -34.29 24.81
N THR A 26 -10.86 -33.22 24.24
CA THR A 26 -10.64 -31.92 24.91
C THR A 26 -10.19 -30.91 23.85
N GLU A 27 -11.09 -29.98 23.54
CA GLU A 27 -10.76 -28.70 22.89
C GLU A 27 -9.89 -27.90 23.86
N ALA A 28 -8.66 -27.61 23.47
CA ALA A 28 -7.82 -26.68 24.20
C ALA A 28 -8.28 -25.26 23.88
N THR A 29 -9.12 -24.70 24.74
CA THR A 29 -9.34 -23.26 24.88
C THR A 29 -7.99 -22.58 25.08
N ILE A 30 -7.56 -21.77 24.11
CA ILE A 30 -6.42 -20.88 24.27
C ILE A 30 -6.90 -19.68 25.09
N GLU A 31 -6.76 -19.79 26.41
CA GLU A 31 -6.87 -18.67 27.36
C GLU A 31 -5.82 -17.63 26.98
N ASN A 32 -6.26 -16.51 26.39
CA ASN A 32 -5.43 -15.32 26.19
C ASN A 32 -5.09 -14.74 27.56
N THR A 33 -3.97 -15.18 28.14
CA THR A 33 -3.37 -14.48 29.27
C THR A 33 -2.64 -13.26 28.71
N ASP A 34 -3.31 -12.10 28.77
CA ASP A 34 -2.72 -10.76 28.62
C ASP A 34 -1.60 -10.58 29.66
N LYS A 35 -0.40 -11.09 29.34
CA LYS A 35 0.82 -10.78 30.08
C LYS A 35 1.36 -9.48 29.52
N ASN A 36 1.56 -8.50 30.38
CA ASN A 36 2.30 -7.25 30.14
C ASN A 36 3.53 -7.49 29.25
N ILE A 37 3.37 -7.34 27.94
CA ILE A 37 4.43 -7.42 26.94
C ILE A 37 4.80 -6.00 26.52
N GLU A 38 6.09 -5.67 26.59
CA GLU A 38 6.63 -4.42 26.08
C GLU A 38 6.46 -4.38 24.56
N LYS A 39 5.60 -3.46 24.09
CA LYS A 39 5.39 -3.21 22.67
C LYS A 39 6.43 -2.21 22.18
N ILE A 40 7.40 -2.68 21.40
CA ILE A 40 8.34 -1.81 20.69
C ILE A 40 7.69 -1.39 19.36
N SER A 41 7.41 -0.10 19.20
CA SER A 41 6.93 0.46 17.93
C SER A 41 8.12 0.93 17.09
N ILE A 42 8.38 0.22 16.00
CA ILE A 42 9.43 0.60 15.03
C ILE A 42 8.75 1.43 13.95
N VAL A 43 8.95 2.75 14.02
CA VAL A 43 8.44 3.68 13.00
C VAL A 43 9.50 3.82 11.91
N GLY A 44 9.24 3.24 10.74
CA GLY A 44 10.08 3.44 9.57
C GLY A 44 9.83 4.82 8.97
N VAL A 45 10.76 5.75 9.13
CA VAL A 45 10.75 7.01 8.36
C VAL A 45 11.25 6.67 6.96
N ARG A 46 10.51 7.07 5.92
CA ARG A 46 11.03 6.99 4.55
C ARG A 46 12.25 7.89 4.49
N SER A 47 13.42 7.30 4.23
CA SER A 47 14.60 8.07 3.88
C SER A 47 14.21 9.04 2.77
N ASP A 48 14.60 10.30 2.92
CA ASP A 48 14.36 11.31 1.90
C ASP A 48 14.85 10.79 0.56
N ARG A 49 14.09 11.09 -0.50
CA ARG A 49 14.43 10.65 -1.85
C ARG A 49 15.67 11.43 -2.25
N VAL A 50 16.84 10.87 -1.97
CA VAL A 50 18.12 11.45 -2.38
C VAL A 50 18.10 11.57 -3.90
N SER A 51 18.04 12.81 -4.38
CA SER A 51 17.88 13.09 -5.79
C SER A 51 19.17 12.71 -6.50
N LYS A 52 19.08 11.95 -7.59
CA LYS A 52 20.23 11.75 -8.48
C LYS A 52 20.62 13.03 -9.24
N GLY A 53 19.85 14.10 -9.07
CA GLY A 53 20.16 15.46 -9.46
C GLY A 53 20.66 15.60 -10.89
N ALA A 54 21.53 16.58 -11.09
CA ALA A 54 22.15 16.88 -12.38
C ALA A 54 23.52 16.19 -12.57
N THR A 55 24.07 15.56 -11.53
CA THR A 55 25.37 14.86 -11.57
C THR A 55 25.24 13.36 -11.81
N GLY A 56 24.04 12.80 -11.71
CA GLY A 56 23.79 11.35 -11.82
C GLY A 56 24.24 10.54 -10.60
N LEU A 57 24.79 11.20 -9.59
CA LEU A 57 25.25 10.60 -8.32
C LEU A 57 24.17 10.80 -7.26
N THR A 58 24.05 9.84 -6.34
CA THR A 58 23.14 9.94 -5.18
C THR A 58 23.77 10.89 -4.17
N MET A 59 23.39 12.16 -4.22
CA MET A 59 23.89 13.24 -3.35
C MET A 59 22.72 14.09 -2.88
N GLU A 60 22.88 14.74 -1.72
CA GLU A 60 21.89 15.70 -1.27
C GLU A 60 21.90 16.98 -2.14
N LEU A 61 20.79 17.72 -2.10
CA LEU A 61 20.62 18.93 -2.90
C LEU A 61 21.65 20.03 -2.58
N ASN A 62 22.10 20.10 -1.33
CA ASN A 62 23.12 21.04 -0.86
C ASN A 62 24.55 20.63 -1.26
N GLU A 63 24.78 19.35 -1.54
CA GLU A 63 26.08 18.80 -1.96
C GLU A 63 26.27 18.88 -3.47
N THR A 64 25.19 19.13 -4.22
CA THR A 64 25.27 19.21 -5.68
C THR A 64 25.86 20.57 -6.08
N PRO A 65 26.99 20.62 -6.82
CA PRO A 65 27.66 21.88 -7.19
C PRO A 65 26.98 22.56 -8.38
N GLN A 66 25.64 22.54 -8.41
CA GLN A 66 24.82 23.09 -9.48
C GLN A 66 23.60 23.78 -8.90
N SER A 67 23.12 24.84 -9.56
CA SER A 67 21.88 25.50 -9.15
C SER A 67 20.67 24.62 -9.47
N ILE A 68 19.95 24.17 -8.44
CA ILE A 68 18.74 23.38 -8.57
C ILE A 68 17.62 24.08 -7.78
N SER A 69 16.48 24.29 -8.43
CA SER A 69 15.27 24.84 -7.80
C SER A 69 14.21 23.75 -7.72
N VAL A 70 13.52 23.65 -6.58
CA VAL A 70 12.47 22.65 -6.34
C VAL A 70 11.14 23.35 -6.13
N ILE A 71 10.13 22.99 -6.93
CA ILE A 71 8.74 23.37 -6.68
C ILE A 71 8.09 22.24 -5.90
N SER A 72 7.68 22.50 -4.67
CA SER A 72 7.10 21.47 -3.80
C SER A 72 5.67 21.13 -4.23
N ALA A 73 5.21 19.92 -3.88
CA ALA A 73 3.81 19.52 -4.13
C ALA A 73 2.81 20.44 -3.42
N GLU A 74 3.17 20.94 -2.24
CA GLU A 74 2.38 21.92 -1.51
C GLU A 74 2.29 23.25 -2.27
N GLN A 75 3.41 23.73 -2.84
CA GLN A 75 3.41 24.95 -3.65
C GLN A 75 2.54 24.79 -4.89
N ILE A 76 2.64 23.66 -5.61
CA ILE A 76 1.77 23.36 -6.77
C ILE A 76 0.30 23.42 -6.37
N LYS A 77 -0.07 22.82 -5.23
CA LYS A 77 -1.43 22.81 -4.73
C LYS A 77 -1.92 24.20 -4.32
N ASN A 78 -1.10 24.95 -3.59
CA ASN A 78 -1.46 26.26 -3.04
C ASN A 78 -1.65 27.31 -4.15
N PHE A 79 -0.87 27.22 -5.22
CA PHE A 79 -1.00 28.11 -6.39
C PHE A 79 -1.92 27.55 -7.48
N ALA A 80 -2.61 26.43 -7.22
CA ALA A 80 -3.47 25.74 -8.19
C ALA A 80 -2.79 25.57 -9.57
N ALA A 81 -1.51 25.20 -9.56
CA ALA A 81 -0.70 25.06 -10.77
C ALA A 81 -1.05 23.76 -11.50
N ASN A 82 -2.17 23.78 -12.22
CA ASN A 82 -2.75 22.62 -12.90
C ASN A 82 -2.10 22.30 -14.26
N SER A 83 -1.11 23.09 -14.68
CA SER A 83 -0.37 22.88 -15.93
C SER A 83 1.12 23.06 -15.73
N ILE A 84 1.92 22.42 -16.58
CA ILE A 84 3.38 22.58 -16.60
C ILE A 84 3.75 24.05 -16.86
N ASN A 85 3.02 24.74 -17.73
CA ASN A 85 3.25 26.16 -18.00
C ASN A 85 3.10 27.00 -16.72
N THR A 86 2.03 26.77 -15.95
CA THR A 86 1.80 27.49 -14.69
C THR A 86 2.84 27.13 -13.64
N ALA A 87 3.23 25.85 -13.56
CA ALA A 87 4.28 25.41 -12.65
C ALA A 87 5.64 26.05 -12.98
N LEU A 88 6.07 25.97 -14.24
CA LEU A 88 7.37 26.50 -14.68
C LEU A 88 7.45 28.02 -14.63
N LYS A 89 6.32 28.75 -14.74
CA LYS A 89 6.29 30.20 -14.51
C LYS A 89 6.67 30.59 -13.08
N MET A 90 6.54 29.67 -12.11
CA MET A 90 6.99 29.90 -10.73
C MET A 90 8.47 29.56 -10.54
N ALA A 91 9.10 28.84 -11.48
CA ALA A 91 10.50 28.45 -11.39
C ALA A 91 11.40 29.66 -11.70
N THR A 92 12.36 29.92 -10.82
CA THR A 92 13.35 30.98 -11.01
C THR A 92 14.25 30.70 -12.22
N GLY A 93 14.41 31.67 -13.11
CA GLY A 93 15.31 31.54 -14.27
C GLY A 93 14.77 30.70 -15.42
N ILE A 94 13.46 30.41 -15.42
CA ILE A 94 12.72 29.84 -16.55
C ILE A 94 11.78 30.90 -17.12
N THR A 95 11.78 31.06 -18.44
CA THR A 95 10.80 31.86 -19.16
C THR A 95 9.89 30.93 -19.94
N VAL A 96 8.57 31.15 -19.83
CA VAL A 96 7.55 30.34 -20.49
C VAL A 96 6.84 31.20 -21.53
N GLU A 97 7.09 30.90 -22.81
CA GLU A 97 6.49 31.61 -23.94
C GLU A 97 5.47 30.71 -24.63
N GLN A 98 4.19 31.07 -24.47
CA GLN A 98 3.10 30.35 -25.11
C GLN A 98 2.63 31.14 -26.34
N GLY A 99 3.19 30.82 -27.50
CA GLY A 99 2.81 31.45 -28.76
C GLY A 99 1.48 30.93 -29.32
N GLU A 100 1.16 29.67 -29.06
CA GLU A 100 -0.04 28.98 -29.55
C GLU A 100 -0.67 28.12 -28.45
N THR A 101 -1.88 27.60 -28.68
CA THR A 101 -2.55 26.73 -27.71
C THR A 101 -1.79 25.43 -27.43
N THR A 102 -1.11 24.88 -28.44
CA THR A 102 -0.46 23.56 -28.38
C THR A 102 1.06 23.63 -28.28
N ARG A 103 1.66 24.79 -28.55
CA ARG A 103 3.11 24.97 -28.56
C ARG A 103 3.53 26.02 -27.55
N THR A 104 4.34 25.57 -26.59
CA THR A 104 4.96 26.42 -25.58
C THR A 104 6.48 26.21 -25.67
N SER A 105 7.21 27.32 -25.75
CA SER A 105 8.66 27.34 -25.66
C SER A 105 9.07 27.63 -24.23
N TYR A 106 10.10 26.93 -23.75
CA TYR A 106 10.67 27.14 -22.43
C TYR A 106 12.14 27.50 -22.63
N THR A 107 12.54 28.66 -22.11
CA THR A 107 13.95 29.07 -22.13
C THR A 107 14.48 29.18 -20.71
N SER A 108 15.78 28.91 -20.55
CA SER A 108 16.48 29.08 -19.28
C SER A 108 17.84 29.70 -19.51
N ARG A 109 18.16 30.74 -18.74
CA ARG A 109 19.45 31.45 -18.80
C ARG A 109 19.82 31.89 -20.23
N GLY A 110 18.81 32.22 -21.05
CA GLY A 110 18.99 32.75 -22.41
C GLY A 110 19.00 31.72 -23.53
N PHE A 111 18.73 30.44 -23.26
CA PHE A 111 18.69 29.35 -24.24
C PHE A 111 17.35 28.62 -24.22
#